data_AF-A0A8J6W0K5-F1
#
_entry.id   AF-A0A8J6W0K5-F1
#
_cell.length_a   1.000
_cell.length_b   1.000
_cell.length_c   1.000
_cell.angle_alpha   90.00
_cell.angle_beta   90.00
_cell.angle_gamma   90.00
#
_symmetry.space_group_name_H-M   'P 1'
#
loop_
_entity.id
_entity.type
_entity.pdbx_description
1 polymer ?
#
loop_
_entity_poly.entity_id
_entity_poly.type
_entity_poly.pdbx_seq_one_letter_code
_entity_poly.pdbx_strand_id
1 'polypeptide(L)'
;MTRRVAGVVVIDGTDDESWPFSDERGHLEQGVDVILDEGQPAGIVQVPHLRWGGECRVEVELRAQVVQKNAVQVTGTAKLFEGTSENTDDLEDQQQVNFTVPKGGTPTRRQINLRSSGIGGGDHAEIYLTLTNSIYETPD
;
A
#
# COMPACT_ATOMS: atom_id res chain seq x y z
N MET A 1 8.43 -18.28 16.42
CA MET A 1 9.70 -18.19 15.64
C MET A 1 9.70 -16.85 14.92
N THR A 2 10.78 -16.08 14.99
CA THR A 2 10.88 -14.76 14.36
C THR A 2 10.73 -14.86 12.84
N ARG A 3 9.91 -13.98 12.28
CA ARG A 3 9.55 -13.92 10.87
C ARG A 3 10.11 -12.64 10.25
N ARG A 4 10.56 -12.74 9.01
CA ARG A 4 10.88 -11.58 8.18
C ARG A 4 9.84 -11.44 7.09
N VAL A 5 9.14 -10.32 7.09
CA VAL A 5 8.23 -9.89 6.02
C VAL A 5 8.98 -8.94 5.12
N ALA A 6 9.27 -9.38 3.91
CA ALA A 6 10.03 -8.58 2.96
C ALA A 6 9.33 -8.52 1.60
N GLY A 7 9.53 -7.44 0.85
CA GLY A 7 8.88 -7.29 -0.44
C GLY A 7 8.91 -5.86 -0.96
N VAL A 8 7.90 -5.51 -1.75
CA VAL A 8 7.76 -4.19 -2.37
C VAL A 8 6.29 -3.77 -2.40
N VAL A 9 6.07 -2.48 -2.23
CA VAL A 9 4.82 -1.77 -2.54
C VAL A 9 5.08 -0.86 -3.73
N VAL A 10 4.27 -0.99 -4.77
CA VAL A 10 4.27 -0.07 -5.92
C VAL A 10 2.94 0.68 -5.92
N ILE A 11 2.99 1.98 -6.17
CA ILE A 11 1.81 2.84 -6.34
C ILE A 11 1.98 3.60 -7.65
N ASP A 12 1.01 3.46 -8.54
CA ASP A 12 0.89 4.21 -9.78
C ASP A 12 -0.36 5.08 -9.70
N GLY A 13 -0.21 6.40 -9.85
CA GLY A 13 -1.30 7.37 -9.86
C GLY A 13 -1.46 7.98 -11.24
N THR A 14 -2.71 8.20 -11.65
CA THR A 14 -3.05 8.93 -12.87
C THR A 14 -4.11 9.97 -12.51
N ASP A 15 -3.79 11.23 -12.83
CA ASP A 15 -4.71 12.37 -12.86
C ASP A 15 -5.29 12.46 -14.28
N ASP A 16 -6.61 12.27 -14.40
CA ASP A 16 -7.32 12.04 -15.67
C ASP A 16 -7.81 13.37 -16.26
N GLU A 17 -6.94 13.96 -17.06
CA GLU A 17 -7.15 15.31 -17.57
C GLU A 17 -7.91 15.32 -18.91
N SER A 18 -8.87 16.24 -18.99
CA SER A 18 -9.63 16.44 -20.23
C SER A 18 -8.89 17.36 -21.20
N TRP A 19 -9.03 17.10 -22.50
CA TRP A 19 -8.47 17.94 -23.55
C TRP A 19 -8.83 19.43 -23.33
N PRO A 20 -7.88 20.38 -23.41
CA PRO A 20 -6.55 20.27 -24.03
C PRO A 20 -5.42 19.81 -23.10
N PHE A 21 -5.70 19.47 -21.85
CA PHE A 21 -4.71 19.00 -20.90
C PHE A 21 -4.37 17.52 -21.13
N SER A 22 -3.31 17.03 -20.49
CA SER A 22 -2.83 15.64 -20.62
C SER A 22 -2.60 15.08 -19.22
N ASP A 23 -2.87 13.79 -19.06
CA ASP A 23 -2.78 13.12 -17.77
C ASP A 23 -1.43 13.35 -17.08
N GLU A 24 -1.48 13.78 -15.83
CA GLU A 24 -0.31 13.79 -14.95
C GLU A 24 -0.20 12.45 -14.21
N ARG A 25 1.04 12.00 -13.96
CA ARG A 25 1.28 10.66 -13.39
C ARG A 25 2.21 10.71 -12.20
N GLY A 26 1.88 9.92 -11.19
CA GLY A 26 2.71 9.66 -10.02
C GLY A 26 3.20 8.22 -9.99
N HIS A 27 4.41 8.00 -9.47
CA HIS A 27 4.95 6.66 -9.24
C HIS A 27 5.73 6.62 -7.93
N LEU A 28 5.50 5.57 -7.13
CA LEU A 28 6.26 5.26 -5.93
C LEU A 28 6.55 3.77 -5.87
N GLU A 29 7.82 3.43 -5.64
CA GLU A 29 8.25 2.08 -5.28
C GLU A 29 8.92 2.10 -3.90
N GLN A 30 8.37 1.33 -2.96
CA GLN A 30 8.85 1.25 -1.58
C GLN A 30 9.18 -0.19 -1.20
N GLY A 31 10.45 -0.44 -0.85
CA GLY A 31 10.88 -1.69 -0.26
C GLY A 31 10.27 -1.91 1.13
N VAL A 32 9.85 -3.13 1.42
CA VAL A 32 9.34 -3.55 2.72
C VAL A 32 10.33 -4.50 3.36
N ASP A 33 10.68 -4.25 4.61
CA ASP A 33 11.42 -5.18 5.46
C ASP A 33 11.00 -4.99 6.92
N VAL A 34 10.25 -5.96 7.45
CA VAL A 34 9.72 -5.92 8.81
C VAL A 34 10.03 -7.24 9.50
N ILE A 35 10.68 -7.16 10.65
CA ILE A 35 10.93 -8.30 11.53
C ILE A 35 9.80 -8.41 12.54
N LEU A 36 9.23 -9.61 12.66
CA LEU A 36 8.08 -9.87 13.51
C LEU A 36 8.28 -11.10 14.39
N ASP A 37 8.04 -10.94 15.69
CA ASP A 37 7.96 -12.06 16.63
C ASP A 37 6.54 -12.60 16.80
N GLU A 38 6.41 -13.77 17.42
CA GLU A 38 5.10 -14.31 17.80
C GLU A 38 4.63 -13.64 19.10
N GLY A 39 3.39 -13.16 19.13
CA GLY A 39 2.80 -12.51 20.30
C GLY A 39 3.12 -11.02 20.47
N GLN A 40 3.95 -10.43 19.60
CA GLN A 40 4.13 -8.97 19.59
C GLN A 40 2.91 -8.25 18.99
N PRO A 41 2.73 -6.94 19.30
CA PRO A 41 1.83 -6.08 18.56
C PRO A 41 2.15 -6.06 17.06
N ALA A 42 1.16 -5.71 16.24
CA ALA A 42 1.37 -5.60 14.80
C ALA A 42 2.45 -4.57 14.47
N GLY A 43 3.43 -4.96 13.65
CA GLY A 43 4.48 -4.09 13.14
C GLY A 43 3.94 -3.19 12.04
N ILE A 44 4.43 -1.96 11.97
CA ILE A 44 4.05 -0.98 10.93
C ILE A 44 4.84 -1.28 9.66
N VAL A 45 4.15 -1.35 8.51
CA VAL A 45 4.78 -1.34 7.20
C VAL A 45 4.77 0.10 6.70
N GLN A 46 5.94 0.72 6.64
CA GLN A 46 6.08 2.11 6.22
C GLN A 46 5.89 2.23 4.71
N VAL A 47 4.92 3.02 4.29
CA VAL A 47 4.68 3.39 2.89
C VAL A 47 4.55 4.91 2.84
N PRO A 48 5.46 5.63 2.16
CA PRO A 48 5.33 7.06 1.93
C PRO A 48 4.03 7.38 1.20
N HIS A 49 3.48 8.58 1.43
CA HIS A 49 2.33 9.05 0.65
C HIS A 49 2.81 9.41 -0.76
N LEU A 50 2.06 8.98 -1.78
CA LEU A 50 2.28 9.45 -3.15
C LEU A 50 1.42 10.69 -3.38
N ARG A 51 1.97 11.70 -4.04
CA ARG A 51 1.30 12.92 -4.45
C ARG A 51 1.62 13.19 -5.92
N TRP A 52 0.63 13.66 -6.69
CA TRP A 52 0.76 13.97 -8.11
C TRP A 52 -0.39 14.89 -8.56
N GLY A 53 -0.34 15.39 -9.80
CA GLY A 53 -1.43 16.20 -10.38
C GLY A 53 -1.52 17.62 -9.82
N GLY A 54 -0.75 17.94 -8.77
CA GLY A 54 -0.99 19.14 -7.97
C GLY A 54 -2.22 19.05 -7.06
N GLU A 55 -3.08 18.03 -7.20
CA GLU A 55 -4.31 17.88 -6.42
C GLU A 55 -4.58 16.48 -5.86
N CYS A 56 -3.85 15.46 -6.32
CA CYS A 56 -4.06 14.07 -5.93
C CYS A 56 -3.08 13.59 -4.85
N ARG A 57 -3.58 12.76 -3.92
CA ARG A 57 -2.77 12.08 -2.89
C ARG A 57 -3.29 10.68 -2.58
N VAL A 58 -2.35 9.72 -2.45
CA VAL A 58 -2.64 8.37 -1.94
C VAL A 58 -1.91 8.12 -0.64
N GLU A 59 -2.65 7.54 0.31
CA GLU A 59 -2.13 7.12 1.60
C GLU A 59 -2.39 5.63 1.82
N VAL A 60 -1.33 4.90 2.18
CA VAL A 60 -1.38 3.46 2.42
C VAL A 60 -0.87 3.18 3.83
N GLU A 61 -1.79 2.84 4.72
CA GLU A 61 -1.47 2.44 6.09
C GLU A 61 -1.55 0.92 6.22
N LEU A 62 -0.41 0.27 6.48
CA LEU A 62 -0.33 -1.18 6.59
C LEU A 62 0.30 -1.61 7.92
N ARG A 63 -0.24 -2.69 8.48
CA ARG A 63 0.26 -3.37 9.68
C ARG A 63 0.37 -4.86 9.41
N ALA A 64 1.39 -5.50 9.97
CA ALA A 64 1.66 -6.92 9.81
C ALA A 64 1.82 -7.60 11.18
N GLN A 65 1.21 -8.77 11.36
CA GLN A 65 1.28 -9.53 12.61
C GLN A 65 1.45 -11.02 12.33
N VAL A 66 2.29 -11.69 13.11
CA VAL A 66 2.38 -13.15 13.08
C VAL A 66 1.12 -13.74 13.71
N VAL A 67 0.47 -14.65 12.99
CA VAL A 67 -0.73 -15.37 13.41
C VAL A 67 -0.47 -16.89 13.42
N GLN A 68 -1.50 -17.68 13.70
CA GLN A 68 -1.40 -19.14 13.81
C GLN A 68 -0.63 -19.78 12.65
N LYS A 69 0.14 -20.82 12.96
CA LYS A 69 0.98 -21.56 12.00
C LYS A 69 2.11 -20.73 11.36
N ASN A 70 2.55 -19.64 12.01
CA ASN A 70 3.60 -18.72 11.52
C ASN A 70 3.26 -18.00 10.20
N ALA A 71 1.98 -17.94 9.85
CA ALA A 71 1.53 -17.05 8.78
C ALA A 71 1.59 -15.60 9.27
N VAL A 72 1.63 -14.65 8.34
CA VAL A 72 1.56 -13.22 8.67
C VAL A 72 0.25 -12.68 8.15
N GLN A 73 -0.54 -12.07 9.02
CA GLN A 73 -1.72 -11.32 8.65
C GLN A 73 -1.31 -9.87 8.37
N VAL A 74 -1.67 -9.37 7.20
CA VAL A 74 -1.50 -7.96 6.81
C VAL A 74 -2.87 -7.29 6.82
N THR A 75 -2.99 -6.18 7.53
CA THR A 75 -4.21 -5.39 7.61
C THR A 75 -3.91 -3.91 7.41
N GLY A 76 -4.91 -3.14 6.99
CA GLY A 76 -4.70 -1.73 6.75
C GLY A 76 -5.81 -1.06 5.95
N THR A 77 -5.49 0.13 5.45
CA THR A 77 -6.36 0.91 4.58
C THR A 77 -5.54 1.61 3.51
N ALA A 78 -6.07 1.68 2.31
CA ALA A 78 -5.59 2.56 1.25
C ALA A 78 -6.65 3.62 0.98
N LYS A 79 -6.23 4.87 0.80
CA LYS A 79 -7.10 6.04 0.60
C LYS A 79 -6.62 6.86 -0.58
N LEU A 80 -7.56 7.38 -1.36
CA LEU A 80 -7.34 8.34 -2.43
C LEU A 80 -8.03 9.65 -2.05
N PHE A 81 -7.27 10.74 -2.11
CA PHE A 81 -7.71 12.10 -1.91
C PHE A 81 -7.50 12.89 -3.19
N GLU A 82 -8.45 13.74 -3.54
CA GLU A 82 -8.43 14.63 -4.71
C GLU A 82 -9.04 15.97 -4.28
N GLY A 83 -8.62 17.08 -4.86
CA GLY A 83 -9.14 18.39 -4.44
C GLY A 83 -8.58 19.51 -5.28
N THR A 84 -8.07 20.56 -4.64
CA THR A 84 -7.38 21.68 -5.33
C THR A 84 -5.90 21.78 -4.94
N SER A 85 -5.45 20.82 -4.12
CA SER A 85 -4.07 20.72 -3.67
C SER A 85 -3.78 19.29 -3.21
N GLU A 86 -2.55 18.81 -3.36
CA GLU A 86 -2.12 17.48 -2.87
C GLU A 86 -2.17 17.33 -1.33
N ASN A 87 -2.47 18.42 -0.61
CA ASN A 87 -2.67 18.44 0.85
C ASN A 87 -4.16 18.50 1.23
N THR A 88 -5.07 18.32 0.27
CA THR A 88 -6.52 18.20 0.52
C THR A 88 -6.84 17.05 1.48
N ASP A 89 -7.93 17.19 2.24
CA ASP A 89 -8.49 16.12 3.06
C ASP A 89 -9.80 15.57 2.47
N ASP A 90 -10.11 15.96 1.23
CA ASP A 90 -11.28 15.49 0.50
C ASP A 90 -11.04 14.06 0.01
N LEU A 91 -11.76 13.13 0.61
CA LEU A 91 -11.57 11.70 0.47
C LEU A 91 -12.53 11.16 -0.59
N GLU A 92 -11.98 10.69 -1.70
CA GLU A 92 -12.76 10.18 -2.83
C GLU A 92 -13.01 8.67 -2.74
N ASP A 93 -11.97 7.90 -2.38
CA ASP A 93 -12.09 6.44 -2.27
C ASP A 93 -11.24 5.88 -1.13
N GLN A 94 -11.71 4.77 -0.56
CA GLN A 94 -11.00 4.04 0.47
C GLN A 94 -11.30 2.55 0.37
N GLN A 95 -10.24 1.74 0.48
CA GLN A 95 -10.36 0.28 0.59
C GLN A 95 -9.65 -0.28 1.81
N GLN A 96 -10.28 -1.29 2.42
CA GLN A 96 -9.66 -2.08 3.47
C GLN A 96 -8.68 -3.08 2.86
N VAL A 97 -7.50 -3.18 3.47
CA VAL A 97 -6.50 -4.20 3.15
C VAL A 97 -6.58 -5.28 4.21
N ASN A 98 -6.78 -6.52 3.78
CA ASN A 98 -6.80 -7.69 4.66
C ASN A 98 -6.42 -8.93 3.87
N PHE A 99 -5.19 -9.43 4.07
CA PHE A 99 -4.74 -10.68 3.45
C PHE A 99 -3.63 -11.37 4.27
N THR A 100 -3.47 -12.67 4.04
CA THR A 100 -2.48 -13.48 4.74
C THR A 100 -1.30 -13.78 3.82
N VAL A 101 -0.08 -13.59 4.33
CA VAL A 101 1.17 -14.04 3.70
C VAL A 101 1.60 -15.37 4.34
N PRO A 102 1.48 -16.50 3.61
CA PRO A 102 1.81 -17.81 4.16
C PRO A 102 3.30 -17.92 4.44
N LYS A 103 3.67 -18.74 5.43
CA LYS A 103 5.07 -19.08 5.67
C LYS A 103 5.68 -19.77 4.45
N GLY A 104 6.98 -19.61 4.26
CA GLY A 104 7.77 -20.40 3.30
C GLY A 104 8.35 -19.60 2.13
N GLY A 105 8.27 -18.27 2.18
CA GLY A 105 8.95 -17.40 1.22
C GLY A 105 8.25 -17.22 -0.13
N THR A 106 7.16 -17.93 -0.41
CA THR A 106 6.38 -17.72 -1.64
C THR A 106 5.76 -16.31 -1.65
N PRO A 107 5.97 -15.51 -2.71
CA PRO A 107 5.38 -14.18 -2.81
C PRO A 107 3.84 -14.22 -2.85
N THR A 108 3.23 -13.45 -1.96
CA THR A 108 1.80 -13.13 -2.00
C THR A 108 1.62 -11.78 -2.66
N ARG A 109 0.74 -11.73 -3.66
CA ARG A 109 0.43 -10.53 -4.43
C ARG A 109 -0.96 -10.04 -4.10
N ARG A 110 -1.12 -8.73 -3.93
CA ARG A 110 -2.42 -8.08 -3.79
C ARG A 110 -2.42 -6.78 -4.58
N GLN A 111 -3.48 -6.57 -5.35
CA GLN A 111 -3.75 -5.32 -6.04
C GLN A 111 -4.92 -4.62 -5.35
N ILE A 112 -4.84 -3.30 -5.24
CA ILE A 112 -5.89 -2.42 -4.75
C ILE A 112 -6.02 -1.30 -5.79
N ASN A 113 -7.24 -1.05 -6.26
CA ASN A 113 -7.51 -0.01 -7.24
C ASN A 113 -8.43 1.01 -6.60
N LEU A 114 -8.01 2.26 -6.52
CA LEU A 114 -8.79 3.37 -5.99
C LEU A 114 -9.18 4.30 -7.12
N ARG A 115 -10.39 4.84 -7.10
CA ARG A 115 -10.87 5.72 -8.16
C ARG A 115 -11.76 6.83 -7.64
N SER A 116 -11.49 8.05 -8.09
CA SER A 116 -12.38 9.19 -7.91
C SER A 116 -13.66 9.03 -8.70
N SER A 117 -14.79 9.35 -8.06
CA SER A 117 -16.12 9.20 -8.67
C SER A 117 -16.99 10.44 -8.54
N GLY A 118 -16.44 11.52 -7.98
CA GLY A 118 -17.08 12.82 -7.86
C GLY A 118 -17.25 13.58 -9.19
N ILE A 119 -17.64 14.85 -9.07
CA ILE A 119 -17.77 15.75 -10.22
C ILE A 119 -16.36 16.13 -10.69
N GLY A 120 -15.99 15.74 -11.91
CA GLY A 120 -14.62 15.90 -12.41
C GLY A 120 -13.79 14.62 -12.33
N GLY A 121 -14.29 13.58 -11.66
CA GLY A 121 -13.53 12.35 -11.41
C GLY A 121 -13.09 11.60 -12.66
N GLY A 122 -12.16 10.67 -12.45
CA GLY A 122 -11.41 9.99 -13.51
C GLY A 122 -10.07 9.52 -12.96
N ASP A 123 -9.53 10.35 -12.07
CA ASP A 123 -8.35 10.14 -11.23
C ASP A 123 -8.39 8.81 -10.53
N HIS A 124 -7.25 8.13 -10.53
CA HIS A 124 -7.16 6.80 -9.96
C HIS A 124 -5.74 6.47 -9.53
N ALA A 125 -5.67 5.46 -8.65
CA ALA A 125 -4.42 4.87 -8.24
C ALA A 125 -4.49 3.35 -8.20
N GLU A 126 -3.44 2.71 -8.68
CA GLU A 126 -3.22 1.27 -8.60
C GLU A 126 -2.09 0.99 -7.61
N ILE A 127 -2.38 0.18 -6.60
CA ILE A 127 -1.42 -0.19 -5.55
C ILE A 127 -1.16 -1.69 -5.64
N TYR A 128 0.10 -2.05 -5.84
CA TYR A 128 0.57 -3.42 -5.94
C TYR A 128 1.43 -3.78 -4.73
N LEU A 129 0.97 -4.76 -3.94
CA LEU A 129 1.69 -5.31 -2.81
C LEU A 129 2.26 -6.66 -3.21
N THR A 130 3.58 -6.84 -3.11
CA THR A 130 4.23 -8.14 -3.25
C THR A 130 5.05 -8.42 -2.01
N LEU A 131 4.55 -9.32 -1.14
CA LEU A 131 5.17 -9.61 0.15
C LEU A 131 5.53 -11.10 0.28
N THR A 132 6.64 -11.37 0.94
CA THR A 132 7.12 -12.71 1.30
C THR A 132 7.22 -12.83 2.81
N ASN A 133 7.10 -14.06 3.32
CA ASN A 133 7.24 -14.36 4.75
C ASN A 133 8.25 -15.50 4.91
N SER A 134 9.45 -15.16 5.39
CA SER A 134 10.58 -16.07 5.59
C SER A 134 10.96 -16.19 7.07
N ILE A 135 11.76 -17.20 7.42
CA ILE A 135 12.38 -17.28 8.75
C ILE A 135 13.40 -16.14 8.83
N TYR A 136 13.43 -15.42 9.95
CA TYR A 136 14.54 -14.53 10.24
C TYR A 136 15.61 -15.30 11.01
N GLU A 137 16.79 -15.44 10.40
CA GLU A 137 17.98 -15.99 11.03
C GLU A 137 18.92 -14.82 11.30
N THR A 138 19.30 -14.61 12.55
CA THR A 138 20.35 -13.63 12.89
C THR A 138 21.64 -14.08 12.23
N PRO A 139 22.36 -13.20 11.50
CA PRO A 139 23.72 -13.52 11.07
C PRO A 139 24.57 -13.83 12.31
N ASP A 140 25.29 -14.96 12.27
CA ASP A 140 26.28 -15.35 13.29
C ASP A 140 27.39 -14.28 13.45
#